data_AF-X1K8C9-F1
#
_entry.id   AF-X1K8C9-F1
#
_cell.length_a   1.000
_cell.length_b   1.000
_cell.length_c   1.000
_cell.angle_alpha   90.00
_cell.angle_beta   90.00
_cell.angle_gamma   90.00
#
_symmetry.space_group_name_H-M   'P 1'
#
loop_
_entity.id
_entity.type
_entity.pdbx_description
1 polymer ?
#
loop_
_entity_poly.entity_id
_entity_poly.type
_entity_poly.pdbx_seq_one_letter_code
_entity_poly.pdbx_strand_id
1 'polypeptide(L)'
;PTRELGLVVFVEKKVEEEVKLLSKRDIIPKEIDGEKTDVVEVGRIEALTYKGCYRPAFPGCSIGHYRITAGTFGCMVQDKRTHAFKILSNNHVLANTNAARIGDPILQQGRYDGGVYPKHMIARLEKYVPLSASTYNLVDAAVAKPTNLRYVIASIARLGIPTGTAQARLGWTVYKAGRTTQLTSGRVTATNASVRVGYGGGITLLFRNQIFTTRMGAGGDSGSLLVDPYKRAVGLLFAGSSRITVH
;
A
#
# COMPACT_ATOMS: atom_id res chain seq x y z
N PRO A 1 21.58 -14.66 -11.80
CA PRO A 1 21.60 -15.30 -13.12
C PRO A 1 23.02 -15.34 -13.66
N THR A 2 23.68 -16.48 -13.44
CA THR A 2 24.78 -16.91 -14.32
C THR A 2 24.19 -16.99 -15.73
N ARG A 3 24.81 -16.35 -16.73
CA ARG A 3 24.28 -16.31 -18.12
C ARG A 3 24.47 -17.64 -18.87
N GLU A 4 24.56 -18.75 -18.14
CA GLU A 4 24.73 -20.10 -18.65
C GLU A 4 23.37 -20.82 -18.62
N LEU A 5 23.12 -21.70 -19.59
CA LEU A 5 21.92 -22.55 -19.59
C LEU A 5 21.96 -23.48 -18.37
N GLY A 6 20.85 -23.60 -17.64
CA GLY A 6 20.77 -24.43 -16.44
C GLY A 6 19.42 -24.32 -15.74
N LEU A 7 19.25 -25.10 -14.67
CA LEU A 7 18.04 -25.13 -13.86
C LEU A 7 18.04 -23.97 -12.84
N VAL A 8 17.05 -23.08 -12.92
CA VAL A 8 16.91 -21.98 -11.95
C VAL A 8 15.96 -22.39 -10.85
N VAL A 9 16.47 -22.47 -9.62
CA VAL A 9 15.70 -22.84 -8.43
C VAL A 9 15.40 -21.60 -7.61
N PHE A 10 14.12 -21.34 -7.37
CA PHE A 10 13.66 -20.19 -6.60
C PHE A 10 13.42 -20.56 -5.14
N VAL A 11 14.04 -19.83 -4.21
CA VAL A 11 13.98 -20.10 -2.76
C VAL A 11 13.44 -18.91 -1.99
N GLU A 12 12.80 -19.17 -0.85
CA GLU A 12 12.30 -18.10 0.03
C GLU A 12 13.45 -17.27 0.60
N LYS A 13 14.54 -17.91 1.05
CA LYS A 13 15.69 -17.24 1.65
C LYS A 13 16.96 -18.07 1.38
N LYS A 14 18.05 -17.41 1.03
CA LYS A 14 19.39 -17.99 1.01
C LYS A 14 20.00 -17.94 2.40
N VAL A 15 20.79 -18.96 2.70
CA VAL A 15 21.61 -19.06 3.90
C VAL A 15 23.02 -19.39 3.46
N GLU A 16 24.00 -18.79 4.11
CA GLU A 16 25.40 -19.06 3.83
C GLU A 16 25.73 -20.52 4.19
N GLU A 17 26.55 -21.18 3.35
CA GLU A 17 26.90 -22.61 3.49
C GLU A 17 27.50 -22.93 4.87
N GLU A 18 28.19 -21.97 5.47
CA GLU A 18 28.88 -22.08 6.76
C GLU A 18 27.92 -22.20 7.95
N VAL A 19 26.66 -21.77 7.80
CA VAL A 19 25.76 -21.57 8.94
C VAL A 19 25.09 -22.87 9.39
N LYS A 20 25.28 -24.02 8.71
CA LYS A 20 24.71 -25.35 9.04
C LYS A 20 23.21 -25.33 9.42
N LEU A 21 22.46 -24.33 8.94
CA LEU A 21 21.03 -24.17 9.25
C LEU A 21 20.14 -25.02 8.33
N LEU A 22 20.68 -25.50 7.22
CA LEU A 22 19.93 -26.31 6.25
C LEU A 22 20.12 -27.80 6.51
N SER A 23 19.02 -28.54 6.50
CA SER A 23 19.11 -30.00 6.43
C SER A 23 19.62 -30.41 5.04
N LYS A 24 20.15 -31.64 4.91
CA LYS A 24 20.60 -32.15 3.59
C LYS A 24 19.51 -32.09 2.51
N ARG A 25 18.22 -32.06 2.88
CA ARG A 25 17.08 -31.97 1.96
C ARG A 25 16.80 -30.55 1.46
N ASP A 26 17.27 -29.55 2.17
CA ASP A 26 17.05 -28.13 1.82
C ASP A 26 18.23 -27.54 1.04
N ILE A 27 19.32 -28.30 0.88
CA ILE A 27 20.48 -27.91 0.07
C ILE A 27 20.18 -28.22 -1.40
N ILE A 28 20.24 -27.19 -2.24
CA ILE A 28 20.15 -27.34 -3.69
C ILE A 28 21.54 -27.76 -4.22
N PRO A 29 21.68 -28.93 -4.86
CA PRO A 29 22.95 -29.36 -5.45
C PRO A 29 23.40 -28.42 -6.56
N LYS A 30 24.71 -28.28 -6.78
CA LYS A 30 25.28 -27.45 -7.86
C LYS A 30 24.92 -27.95 -9.27
N GLU A 31 24.57 -29.23 -9.39
CA GLU A 31 24.12 -29.89 -10.61
C GLU A 31 22.99 -30.87 -10.30
N ILE A 32 21.97 -30.91 -11.16
CA ILE A 32 20.87 -31.89 -11.12
C ILE A 32 20.77 -32.48 -12.53
N ASP A 33 20.87 -33.81 -12.65
CA ASP A 33 20.82 -34.54 -13.92
C ASP A 33 21.80 -34.05 -15.00
N GLY A 34 22.99 -33.58 -14.58
CA GLY A 34 24.02 -33.03 -15.47
C GLY A 34 23.82 -31.57 -15.87
N GLU A 35 22.72 -30.95 -15.45
CA GLU A 35 22.44 -29.53 -15.67
C GLU A 35 22.86 -28.70 -14.45
N LYS A 36 23.60 -27.61 -14.67
CA LYS A 36 23.98 -26.68 -13.59
C LYS A 36 22.76 -26.04 -12.98
N THR A 37 22.79 -25.81 -11.67
CA THR A 37 21.73 -25.07 -10.97
C THR A 37 22.15 -23.63 -10.66
N ASP A 38 21.22 -22.69 -10.78
CA ASP A 38 21.33 -21.33 -10.22
C ASP A 38 20.23 -21.15 -9.16
N VAL A 39 20.60 -20.65 -7.99
CA VAL A 39 19.64 -20.41 -6.91
C VAL A 39 19.32 -18.93 -6.88
N VAL A 40 18.05 -18.58 -7.02
CA VAL A 40 17.57 -17.20 -6.94
C VAL A 40 16.68 -17.06 -5.71
N GLU A 41 17.06 -16.15 -4.81
CA GLU A 41 16.19 -15.80 -3.69
C GLU A 41 15.04 -14.93 -4.19
N VAL A 42 13.80 -15.33 -3.90
CA VAL A 42 12.59 -14.61 -4.33
C VAL A 42 11.67 -14.24 -3.17
N GLY A 43 11.96 -14.68 -1.95
CA GLY A 43 11.04 -14.51 -0.82
C GLY A 43 9.88 -15.51 -0.84
N ARG A 44 9.00 -15.43 0.16
CA ARG A 44 7.83 -16.28 0.26
C ARG A 44 6.81 -15.90 -0.81
N ILE A 45 6.38 -16.87 -1.62
CA ILE A 45 5.32 -16.67 -2.62
C ILE A 45 3.97 -16.91 -1.93
N GLU A 46 3.16 -15.86 -1.81
CA GLU A 46 1.80 -15.90 -1.25
C GLU A 46 0.78 -15.43 -2.29
N ALA A 47 -0.43 -16.01 -2.29
CA ALA A 47 -1.52 -15.52 -3.11
C ALA A 47 -1.84 -14.04 -2.76
N LEU A 48 -1.99 -13.17 -3.76
CA LEU A 48 -2.34 -11.75 -3.58
C LEU A 48 -3.82 -11.57 -3.21
N THR A 49 -4.18 -11.96 -2.00
CA THR A 49 -5.58 -12.08 -1.57
C THR A 49 -6.26 -10.75 -1.28
N TYR A 50 -5.52 -9.65 -1.06
CA TYR A 50 -6.04 -8.36 -0.57
C TYR A 50 -7.06 -7.66 -1.49
N LYS A 51 -7.39 -8.27 -2.63
CA LYS A 51 -8.41 -7.85 -3.61
C LYS A 51 -9.81 -8.43 -3.34
N GLY A 52 -9.93 -9.40 -2.42
CA GLY A 52 -11.18 -10.10 -2.13
C GLY A 52 -12.24 -9.28 -1.38
N CYS A 53 -13.41 -9.91 -1.19
CA CYS A 53 -14.49 -9.36 -0.36
C CYS A 53 -14.24 -9.74 1.10
N TYR A 54 -14.17 -8.73 1.98
CA TYR A 54 -13.83 -8.92 3.39
C TYR A 54 -14.87 -8.26 4.30
N ARG A 55 -15.36 -8.99 5.30
CA ARG A 55 -16.25 -8.49 6.35
C ARG A 55 -15.80 -9.14 7.68
N PRO A 56 -15.02 -8.45 8.53
CA PRO A 56 -14.62 -7.05 8.40
C PRO A 56 -13.54 -6.80 7.33
N ALA A 57 -13.62 -5.64 6.68
CA ALA A 57 -12.57 -5.09 5.86
C ALA A 57 -11.39 -4.63 6.73
N PHE A 58 -10.16 -4.83 6.26
CA PHE A 58 -8.96 -4.49 7.00
C PHE A 58 -8.08 -3.50 6.21
N PRO A 59 -7.34 -2.61 6.89
CA PRO A 59 -6.37 -1.78 6.22
C PRO A 59 -5.29 -2.61 5.50
N GLY A 60 -5.04 -2.28 4.24
CA GLY A 60 -4.27 -3.06 3.29
C GLY A 60 -5.13 -3.71 2.19
N CYS A 61 -6.44 -3.90 2.42
CA CYS A 61 -7.33 -4.46 1.41
C CYS A 61 -7.81 -3.43 0.37
N SER A 62 -8.37 -3.94 -0.73
CA SER A 62 -9.01 -3.16 -1.78
C SER A 62 -10.20 -2.36 -1.26
N ILE A 63 -10.24 -1.08 -1.63
CA ILE A 63 -11.37 -0.17 -1.38
C ILE A 63 -11.43 0.87 -2.51
N GLY A 64 -12.56 1.55 -2.67
CA GLY A 64 -12.57 2.76 -3.47
C GLY A 64 -13.96 3.36 -3.65
N HIS A 65 -13.97 4.58 -4.16
CA HIS A 65 -15.16 5.22 -4.68
C HIS A 65 -15.74 4.41 -5.84
N TYR A 66 -17.07 4.31 -5.92
CA TYR A 66 -17.76 3.45 -6.89
C TYR A 66 -17.54 3.84 -8.38
N ARG A 67 -16.97 5.04 -8.65
CA ARG A 67 -16.66 5.54 -10.00
C ARG A 67 -15.18 5.47 -10.39
N ILE A 68 -14.30 4.97 -9.52
CA ILE A 68 -12.89 4.78 -9.83
C ILE A 68 -12.57 3.30 -10.01
N THR A 69 -11.29 2.97 -10.23
CA THR A 69 -10.79 1.60 -10.28
C THR A 69 -10.77 0.97 -8.88
N ALA A 70 -9.66 1.12 -8.14
CA ALA A 70 -9.49 0.69 -6.76
C ALA A 70 -8.22 1.33 -6.18
N GLY A 71 -8.19 1.44 -4.85
CA GLY A 71 -6.99 1.73 -4.07
C GLY A 71 -6.96 0.87 -2.82
N THR A 72 -6.29 1.36 -1.79
CA THR A 72 -6.07 0.66 -0.54
C THR A 72 -6.78 1.35 0.62
N PHE A 73 -7.41 0.55 1.50
CA PHE A 73 -7.83 1.01 2.82
C PHE A 73 -6.57 1.28 3.66
N GLY A 74 -6.24 2.54 3.93
CA GLY A 74 -4.97 2.91 4.57
C GLY A 74 -4.87 2.56 6.03
N CYS A 75 -5.78 3.11 6.83
CA CYS A 75 -5.93 2.81 8.24
C CYS A 75 -7.26 3.34 8.77
N MET A 76 -7.63 2.91 9.98
CA MET A 76 -8.68 3.56 10.75
C MET A 76 -8.13 4.78 11.46
N VAL A 77 -8.86 5.89 11.41
CA VAL A 77 -8.57 7.13 12.14
C VAL A 77 -9.76 7.52 13.01
N GLN A 78 -9.50 8.27 14.07
CA GLN A 78 -10.55 8.79 14.95
C GLN A 78 -10.64 10.31 14.82
N ASP A 79 -11.84 10.83 14.63
CA ASP A 79 -12.10 12.26 14.71
C ASP A 79 -11.86 12.76 16.14
N LYS A 80 -10.98 13.74 16.32
CA LYS A 80 -10.66 14.27 17.65
C LYS A 80 -11.84 14.97 18.33
N ARG A 81 -12.81 15.47 17.58
CA ARG A 81 -13.97 16.20 18.10
C ARG A 81 -15.14 15.28 18.36
N THR A 82 -15.46 14.38 17.42
CA THR A 82 -16.65 13.52 17.53
C THR A 82 -16.33 12.12 18.07
N HIS A 83 -15.05 11.77 18.21
CA HIS A 83 -14.57 10.42 18.53
C HIS A 83 -15.03 9.33 17.55
N ALA A 84 -15.61 9.71 16.41
CA ALA A 84 -16.08 8.79 15.39
C ALA A 84 -14.91 8.19 14.61
N PHE A 85 -14.94 6.88 14.44
CA PHE A 85 -13.96 6.18 13.62
C PHE A 85 -14.28 6.31 12.12
N LYS A 86 -13.22 6.46 11.32
CA LYS A 86 -13.28 6.66 9.87
C LYS A 86 -12.21 5.84 9.16
N ILE A 87 -12.47 5.53 7.91
CA ILE A 87 -11.50 4.94 6.98
C ILE A 87 -10.68 6.07 6.37
N LEU A 88 -9.36 6.00 6.43
CA LEU A 88 -8.44 6.88 5.70
C LEU A 88 -7.94 6.21 4.41
N SER A 89 -7.89 6.97 3.32
CA SER A 89 -7.20 6.62 2.08
C SER A 89 -6.92 7.91 1.28
N ASN A 90 -6.49 7.82 0.02
CA ASN A 90 -6.26 9.01 -0.80
C ASN A 90 -7.58 9.66 -1.28
N ASN A 91 -7.52 10.95 -1.61
CA ASN A 91 -8.57 11.66 -2.34
C ASN A 91 -8.84 10.97 -3.68
N HIS A 92 -7.83 10.66 -4.49
CA HIS A 92 -8.12 10.02 -5.78
C HIS A 92 -8.75 8.61 -5.62
N VAL A 93 -8.64 8.00 -4.43
CA VAL A 93 -9.25 6.70 -4.13
C VAL A 93 -10.69 6.84 -3.62
N LEU A 94 -10.98 7.75 -2.68
CA LEU A 94 -12.31 7.89 -2.06
C LEU A 94 -13.15 9.05 -2.61
N ALA A 95 -12.51 10.08 -3.15
CA ALA A 95 -13.11 11.31 -3.60
C ALA A 95 -12.98 11.56 -5.11
N ASN A 96 -12.55 10.54 -5.88
CA ASN A 96 -12.50 10.57 -7.34
C ASN A 96 -11.79 11.82 -7.89
N THR A 97 -10.64 12.18 -7.29
CA THR A 97 -9.83 13.35 -7.68
C THR A 97 -10.70 14.62 -7.68
N ASN A 98 -11.28 14.95 -6.54
CA ASN A 98 -12.24 16.04 -6.31
C ASN A 98 -13.61 15.92 -7.02
N ALA A 99 -13.86 14.90 -7.83
CA ALA A 99 -15.12 14.79 -8.59
C ALA A 99 -16.25 14.04 -7.85
N ALA A 100 -15.99 13.53 -6.64
CA ALA A 100 -17.02 12.92 -5.79
C ALA A 100 -17.79 13.97 -4.98
N ARG A 101 -18.96 13.59 -4.50
CA ARG A 101 -19.77 14.36 -3.54
C ARG A 101 -19.65 13.74 -2.15
N ILE A 102 -19.65 14.59 -1.12
CA ILE A 102 -19.76 14.10 0.26
C ILE A 102 -21.04 13.27 0.39
N GLY A 103 -20.94 12.11 1.03
CA GLY A 103 -22.00 11.11 1.14
C GLY A 103 -21.95 9.99 0.09
N ASP A 104 -21.13 10.13 -0.96
CA ASP A 104 -21.01 9.12 -2.02
C ASP A 104 -20.54 7.75 -1.48
N PRO A 105 -21.00 6.64 -2.08
CA PRO A 105 -20.72 5.30 -1.57
C PRO A 105 -19.27 4.88 -1.82
N ILE A 106 -18.69 4.27 -0.78
CA ILE A 106 -17.37 3.64 -0.82
C ILE A 106 -17.54 2.13 -0.72
N LEU A 107 -16.91 1.40 -1.66
CA LEU A 107 -17.06 -0.03 -1.83
C LEU A 107 -15.85 -0.79 -1.29
N GLN A 108 -16.11 -1.98 -0.71
CA GLN A 108 -15.12 -2.99 -0.40
C GLN A 108 -15.61 -4.37 -0.90
N GLN A 109 -14.91 -5.02 -1.82
CA GLN A 109 -13.73 -4.52 -2.54
C GLN A 109 -14.01 -3.30 -3.44
N GLY A 110 -12.96 -2.62 -3.92
CA GLY A 110 -13.06 -1.58 -4.93
C GLY A 110 -13.62 -2.11 -6.27
N ARG A 111 -14.08 -1.21 -7.15
CA ARG A 111 -14.82 -1.60 -8.37
C ARG A 111 -14.00 -2.45 -9.33
N TYR A 112 -12.73 -2.12 -9.53
CA TYR A 112 -11.81 -2.89 -10.37
C TYR A 112 -11.61 -4.33 -9.88
N ASP A 113 -11.82 -4.58 -8.58
CA ASP A 113 -11.69 -5.90 -7.98
C ASP A 113 -13.02 -6.69 -7.94
N GLY A 114 -14.11 -6.15 -8.50
CA GLY A 114 -15.46 -6.77 -8.44
C GLY A 114 -16.42 -6.10 -7.45
N GLY A 115 -16.09 -4.90 -6.96
CA GLY A 115 -16.99 -4.06 -6.18
C GLY A 115 -18.27 -3.68 -6.94
N VAL A 116 -19.45 -3.96 -6.38
CA VAL A 116 -20.76 -3.67 -6.99
C VAL A 116 -21.59 -2.89 -5.97
N TYR A 117 -22.11 -1.73 -6.37
CA TYR A 117 -23.06 -0.97 -5.58
C TYR A 117 -24.49 -1.50 -5.81
N PRO A 118 -25.34 -1.64 -4.77
CA PRO A 118 -25.07 -1.32 -3.36
C PRO A 118 -24.42 -2.46 -2.55
N LYS A 119 -24.35 -3.68 -3.08
CA LYS A 119 -23.92 -4.91 -2.36
C LYS A 119 -22.63 -4.76 -1.56
N HIS A 120 -21.62 -4.11 -2.14
CA HIS A 120 -20.27 -3.99 -1.57
C HIS A 120 -20.03 -2.66 -0.84
N MET A 121 -21.04 -1.82 -0.65
CA MET A 121 -20.89 -0.56 0.09
C MET A 121 -20.64 -0.81 1.58
N ILE A 122 -19.56 -0.22 2.11
CA ILE A 122 -19.21 -0.30 3.54
C ILE A 122 -19.10 1.05 4.23
N ALA A 123 -19.01 2.15 3.47
CA ALA A 123 -18.80 3.48 4.00
C ALA A 123 -19.37 4.55 3.05
N ARG A 124 -19.44 5.79 3.54
CA ARG A 124 -19.74 6.98 2.73
C ARG A 124 -18.61 7.98 2.85
N LEU A 125 -18.24 8.61 1.74
CA LEU A 125 -17.25 9.69 1.73
C LEU A 125 -17.70 10.79 2.70
N GLU A 126 -16.81 11.26 3.57
CA GLU A 126 -17.16 12.28 4.57
C GLU A 126 -16.37 13.57 4.39
N LYS A 127 -15.08 13.48 4.07
CA LYS A 127 -14.23 14.65 3.86
C LYS A 127 -13.02 14.30 3.00
N TYR A 128 -12.51 15.25 2.24
CA TYR A 128 -11.23 15.13 1.54
C TYR A 128 -10.50 16.48 1.53
N VAL A 129 -9.20 16.43 1.27
CA VAL A 129 -8.39 17.63 0.99
C VAL A 129 -8.45 17.89 -0.51
N PRO A 130 -9.00 19.04 -0.97
CA PRO A 130 -9.08 19.33 -2.40
C PRO A 130 -7.69 19.46 -3.03
N LEU A 131 -7.50 18.77 -4.15
CA LEU A 131 -6.29 18.90 -4.96
C LEU A 131 -6.35 20.17 -5.83
N SER A 132 -5.26 20.94 -5.89
CA SER A 132 -5.15 22.20 -6.62
C SER A 132 -4.09 22.13 -7.71
N ALA A 133 -4.43 22.64 -8.90
CA ALA A 133 -3.49 22.84 -10.00
C ALA A 133 -2.84 24.24 -9.99
N SER A 134 -3.45 25.21 -9.30
CA SER A 134 -2.95 26.59 -9.21
C SER A 134 -1.95 26.80 -8.07
N THR A 135 -1.94 25.90 -7.09
CA THR A 135 -1.06 25.96 -5.92
C THR A 135 -0.39 24.61 -5.67
N TYR A 136 0.52 24.54 -4.71
CA TYR A 136 1.09 23.26 -4.29
C TYR A 136 0.15 22.54 -3.33
N ASN A 137 0.23 21.21 -3.35
CA ASN A 137 -0.51 20.31 -2.49
C ASN A 137 0.42 19.78 -1.39
N LEU A 138 -0.14 19.50 -0.20
CA LEU A 138 0.60 18.87 0.89
C LEU A 138 0.26 17.39 1.01
N VAL A 139 -0.98 17.01 0.72
CA VAL A 139 -1.47 15.64 0.88
C VAL A 139 -2.50 15.32 -0.20
N ASP A 140 -2.54 14.03 -0.56
CA ASP A 140 -3.66 13.42 -1.27
C ASP A 140 -4.39 12.52 -0.26
N ALA A 141 -5.46 13.02 0.35
CA ALA A 141 -6.12 12.33 1.46
C ALA A 141 -7.63 12.57 1.50
N ALA A 142 -8.36 11.52 1.89
CA ALA A 142 -9.78 11.53 2.14
C ALA A 142 -10.15 10.56 3.27
N VAL A 143 -11.28 10.84 3.92
CA VAL A 143 -11.86 9.99 4.94
C VAL A 143 -13.30 9.62 4.59
N ALA A 144 -13.66 8.38 4.89
CA ALA A 144 -15.02 7.87 4.75
C ALA A 144 -15.54 7.33 6.08
N LYS A 145 -16.81 7.59 6.37
CA LYS A 145 -17.50 7.09 7.55
C LYS A 145 -18.06 5.70 7.27
N PRO A 146 -17.65 4.64 8.00
CA PRO A 146 -18.26 3.32 7.90
C PRO A 146 -19.77 3.40 8.12
N THR A 147 -20.54 2.66 7.33
CA THR A 147 -21.99 2.53 7.54
C THR A 147 -22.29 1.69 8.78
N ASN A 148 -21.40 0.75 9.11
CA ASN A 148 -21.40 0.00 10.35
C ASN A 148 -19.97 -0.40 10.72
N LEU A 149 -19.59 -0.21 11.99
CA LEU A 149 -18.24 -0.53 12.46
C LEU A 149 -17.91 -2.04 12.39
N ARG A 150 -18.92 -2.92 12.37
CA ARG A 150 -18.72 -4.37 12.17
C ARG A 150 -18.12 -4.72 10.80
N TYR A 151 -18.19 -3.80 9.83
CA TYR A 151 -17.63 -4.01 8.50
C TYR A 151 -16.16 -3.63 8.39
N VAL A 152 -15.54 -3.14 9.45
CA VAL A 152 -14.14 -2.69 9.43
C VAL A 152 -13.40 -3.13 10.70
N ILE A 153 -12.09 -3.33 10.57
CA ILE A 153 -11.18 -3.51 11.70
C ILE A 153 -10.02 -2.51 11.61
N ALA A 154 -9.40 -2.18 12.74
CA ALA A 154 -8.29 -1.21 12.77
C ALA A 154 -6.92 -1.82 12.45
N SER A 155 -6.76 -3.13 12.59
CA SER A 155 -5.47 -3.80 12.42
C SER A 155 -5.06 -3.84 10.95
N ILE A 156 -3.95 -3.19 10.61
CA ILE A 156 -3.35 -3.24 9.28
C ILE A 156 -2.80 -4.65 9.03
N ALA A 157 -3.03 -5.18 7.83
CA ALA A 157 -2.59 -6.51 7.44
C ALA A 157 -1.09 -6.71 7.74
N ARG A 158 -0.79 -7.72 8.56
CA ARG A 158 0.56 -8.10 9.03
C ARG A 158 1.35 -7.03 9.81
N LEU A 159 0.81 -5.82 10.00
CA LEU A 159 1.47 -4.72 10.73
C LEU A 159 0.83 -4.44 12.09
N GLY A 160 -0.44 -4.80 12.28
CA GLY A 160 -1.18 -4.53 13.51
C GLY A 160 -1.78 -3.12 13.52
N ILE A 161 -2.20 -2.67 14.70
CA ILE A 161 -2.72 -1.30 14.89
C ILE A 161 -1.54 -0.34 15.06
N PRO A 162 -1.49 0.80 14.33
CA PRO A 162 -0.46 1.81 14.54
C PRO A 162 -0.42 2.30 15.99
N THR A 163 0.78 2.48 16.54
CA THR A 163 1.02 2.88 17.93
C THR A 163 0.96 4.39 18.16
N GLY A 164 0.89 5.18 17.08
CA GLY A 164 0.86 6.63 17.11
C GLY A 164 1.22 7.22 15.75
N THR A 165 1.59 8.50 15.74
CA THR A 165 2.11 9.20 14.56
C THR A 165 3.54 9.68 14.80
N ALA A 166 4.33 9.82 13.74
CA ALA A 166 5.67 10.37 13.80
C ALA A 166 6.03 11.10 12.49
N GLN A 167 7.12 11.86 12.51
CA GLN A 167 7.74 12.36 11.28
C GLN A 167 8.68 11.29 10.71
N ALA A 168 8.70 11.13 9.39
CA ALA A 168 9.68 10.26 8.74
C ALA A 168 11.10 10.78 8.94
N ARG A 169 12.07 9.87 9.01
CA ARG A 169 13.51 10.19 9.09
C ARG A 169 14.27 9.52 7.96
N LEU A 170 15.24 10.23 7.41
CA LEU A 170 16.15 9.70 6.40
C LEU A 170 16.80 8.39 6.88
N GLY A 171 16.87 7.41 5.98
CA GLY A 171 17.50 6.11 6.22
C GLY A 171 16.64 5.10 6.98
N TRP A 172 15.51 5.50 7.58
CA TRP A 172 14.61 4.56 8.27
C TRP A 172 14.07 3.49 7.31
N THR A 173 14.09 2.25 7.78
CA THR A 173 13.30 1.17 7.18
C THR A 173 11.84 1.40 7.53
N VAL A 174 10.98 1.42 6.53
CA VAL A 174 9.54 1.69 6.64
C VAL A 174 8.76 0.59 5.96
N TYR A 175 7.51 0.41 6.39
CA TYR A 175 6.65 -0.69 5.96
C TYR A 175 5.29 -0.16 5.52
N LYS A 176 4.66 -0.85 4.57
CA LYS A 176 3.27 -0.58 4.17
C LYS A 176 2.58 -1.85 3.73
N ALA A 177 1.27 -1.94 3.95
CA ALA A 177 0.42 -2.99 3.40
C ALA A 177 -0.52 -2.39 2.34
N GLY A 178 -0.42 -2.88 1.10
CA GLY A 178 -1.15 -2.35 -0.05
C GLY A 178 -1.96 -3.41 -0.79
N ARG A 179 -3.07 -3.02 -1.41
CA ARG A 179 -3.96 -3.90 -2.17
C ARG A 179 -3.26 -4.68 -3.28
N THR A 180 -2.23 -4.10 -3.91
CA THR A 180 -1.52 -4.70 -5.04
C THR A 180 -0.27 -5.45 -4.60
N THR A 181 0.62 -4.79 -3.87
CA THR A 181 1.93 -5.37 -3.50
C THR A 181 1.96 -6.01 -2.11
N GLN A 182 0.82 -6.04 -1.40
CA GLN A 182 0.70 -6.52 -0.03
C GLN A 182 1.69 -5.82 0.92
N LEU A 183 2.21 -6.55 1.91
CA LEU A 183 3.24 -6.07 2.82
C LEU A 183 4.55 -5.91 2.05
N THR A 184 5.06 -4.68 2.02
CA THR A 184 6.42 -4.40 1.52
C THR A 184 7.15 -3.49 2.49
N SER A 185 8.48 -3.47 2.35
CA SER A 185 9.36 -2.57 3.07
C SER A 185 10.24 -1.78 2.11
N GLY A 186 10.71 -0.62 2.55
CA GLY A 186 11.63 0.24 1.83
C GLY A 186 12.44 1.10 2.79
N ARG A 187 13.31 1.95 2.26
CA ARG A 187 14.04 2.95 3.04
C ARG A 187 13.62 4.35 2.65
N VAL A 188 13.50 5.25 3.63
CA VAL A 188 13.31 6.69 3.40
C VAL A 188 14.58 7.27 2.77
N THR A 189 14.45 7.80 1.57
CA THR A 189 15.56 8.38 0.78
C THR A 189 15.51 9.91 0.73
N ALA A 190 14.33 10.50 0.91
CA ALA A 190 14.18 11.95 1.06
C ALA A 190 13.01 12.27 1.99
N THR A 191 13.16 13.36 2.74
CA THR A 191 12.06 14.05 3.42
C THR A 191 11.98 15.47 2.87
N ASN A 192 10.82 16.12 2.99
CA ASN A 192 10.58 17.48 2.52
C ASN A 192 10.74 17.67 0.99
N ALA A 193 10.53 16.61 0.20
CA ALA A 193 10.68 16.68 -1.25
C ALA A 193 9.56 17.51 -1.91
N SER A 194 9.89 18.16 -3.02
CA SER A 194 8.93 18.76 -3.94
C SER A 194 8.87 17.96 -5.24
N VAL A 195 7.68 17.63 -5.71
CA VAL A 195 7.50 16.71 -6.86
C VAL A 195 6.27 17.04 -7.67
N ARG A 196 6.37 16.90 -9.00
CA ARG A 196 5.23 16.95 -9.91
C ARG A 196 4.70 15.54 -10.15
N VAL A 197 3.41 15.34 -9.97
CA VAL A 197 2.75 14.03 -10.08
C VAL A 197 1.64 14.13 -11.13
N GLY A 198 1.65 13.20 -12.09
CA GLY A 198 0.60 13.08 -13.10
C GLY A 198 -0.61 12.33 -12.56
N TYR A 199 -1.81 12.88 -12.76
CA TYR A 199 -3.10 12.29 -12.36
C TYR A 199 -3.90 11.76 -13.56
N GLY A 200 -3.24 11.59 -14.71
CA GLY A 200 -3.88 11.24 -15.98
C GLY A 200 -4.57 12.42 -16.65
N GLY A 201 -5.05 12.24 -17.89
CA GLY A 201 -5.79 13.29 -18.62
C GLY A 201 -5.01 14.59 -18.84
N GLY A 202 -3.68 14.54 -18.89
CA GLY A 202 -2.81 15.72 -19.00
C GLY A 202 -2.65 16.53 -17.71
N ILE A 203 -3.29 16.12 -16.61
CA ILE A 203 -3.22 16.83 -15.32
C ILE A 203 -1.93 16.47 -14.60
N THR A 204 -1.14 17.49 -14.26
CA THR A 204 0.04 17.36 -13.41
C THR A 204 -0.04 18.33 -12.25
N LEU A 205 0.12 17.83 -11.03
CA LEU A 205 -0.02 18.60 -9.79
C LEU A 205 1.32 18.67 -9.04
N LEU A 206 1.64 19.83 -8.46
CA LEU A 206 2.81 20.03 -7.63
C LEU A 206 2.50 19.65 -6.17
N PHE A 207 3.36 18.84 -5.57
CA PHE A 207 3.34 18.50 -4.16
C PHE A 207 4.62 18.97 -3.46
N ARG A 208 4.51 19.40 -2.20
CA ARG A 208 5.64 19.81 -1.34
C ARG A 208 5.57 19.11 0.00
N ASN A 209 6.70 19.00 0.68
CA ASN A 209 6.83 18.29 1.96
C ASN A 209 6.56 16.78 1.86
N GLN A 210 6.95 16.15 0.75
CA GLN A 210 6.70 14.74 0.49
C GLN A 210 7.82 13.84 1.02
N ILE A 211 7.48 12.59 1.31
CA ILE A 211 8.42 11.55 1.74
C ILE A 211 8.71 10.65 0.55
N PHE A 212 9.99 10.48 0.21
CA PHE A 212 10.40 9.50 -0.79
C PHE A 212 10.98 8.28 -0.11
N THR A 213 10.62 7.12 -0.65
CA THR A 213 11.24 5.85 -0.30
C THR A 213 11.82 5.18 -1.52
N THR A 214 12.68 4.18 -1.31
CA THR A 214 12.96 3.16 -2.34
C THR A 214 11.63 2.59 -2.87
N ARG A 215 11.63 2.10 -4.12
CA ARG A 215 10.43 1.49 -4.71
C ARG A 215 9.89 0.40 -3.78
N MET A 216 8.66 0.60 -3.32
CA MET A 216 7.98 -0.33 -2.44
C MET A 216 6.47 -0.43 -2.73
N GLY A 217 5.97 0.25 -3.76
CA GLY A 217 4.56 0.17 -4.17
C GLY A 217 4.37 0.15 -5.68
N ALA A 218 3.13 -0.12 -6.08
CA ALA A 218 2.67 -0.13 -7.46
C ALA A 218 1.26 0.49 -7.57
N GLY A 219 0.75 0.63 -8.80
CA GLY A 219 -0.62 1.06 -9.02
C GLY A 219 -1.63 0.22 -8.21
N GLY A 220 -2.56 0.90 -7.53
CA GLY A 220 -3.53 0.30 -6.62
C GLY A 220 -3.10 0.24 -5.14
N ASP A 221 -1.82 0.47 -4.82
CA ASP A 221 -1.39 0.64 -3.43
C ASP A 221 -1.66 2.04 -2.88
N SER A 222 -2.16 2.95 -3.72
CA SER A 222 -2.61 4.28 -3.32
C SER A 222 -3.53 4.21 -2.10
N GLY A 223 -3.19 4.98 -1.08
CA GLY A 223 -3.88 5.04 0.20
C GLY A 223 -3.31 4.09 1.25
N SER A 224 -2.30 3.27 0.94
CA SER A 224 -1.63 2.45 1.96
C SER A 224 -0.85 3.31 2.96
N LEU A 225 -1.02 3.02 4.25
CA LEU A 225 -0.32 3.73 5.32
C LEU A 225 1.15 3.31 5.36
N LEU A 226 2.05 4.29 5.42
CA LEU A 226 3.47 4.08 5.71
C LEU A 226 3.70 4.12 7.22
N VAL A 227 4.34 3.09 7.76
CA VAL A 227 4.72 3.01 9.17
C VAL A 227 6.23 2.90 9.36
N ASP A 228 6.72 3.47 10.45
CA ASP A 228 8.12 3.39 10.86
C ASP A 228 8.44 2.06 11.59
N PRO A 229 9.71 1.81 12.00
CA PRO A 229 10.08 0.59 12.74
C PRO A 229 9.34 0.39 14.07
N TYR A 230 8.78 1.45 14.64
CA TYR A 230 8.04 1.45 15.89
C TYR A 230 6.52 1.36 15.68
N LYS A 231 6.09 1.08 14.45
CA LYS A 231 4.68 0.99 14.03
C LYS A 231 3.90 2.30 14.17
N ARG A 232 4.58 3.46 14.10
CA ARG A 232 3.94 4.77 14.05
C ARG A 232 3.66 5.16 12.61
N ALA A 233 2.51 5.76 12.37
CA ALA A 233 2.12 6.31 11.07
C ALA A 233 3.01 7.50 10.70
N VAL A 234 3.61 7.47 9.51
CA VAL A 234 4.53 8.53 9.03
C VAL A 234 4.15 9.11 7.66
N GLY A 235 3.35 8.44 6.86
CA GLY A 235 2.97 8.91 5.51
C GLY A 235 1.85 8.09 4.90
N LEU A 236 1.37 8.50 3.73
CA LEU A 236 0.29 7.84 2.99
C LEU A 236 0.64 7.76 1.51
N LEU A 237 0.91 6.56 1.00
CA LEU A 237 1.33 6.35 -0.38
C LEU A 237 0.28 6.92 -1.34
N PHE A 238 0.68 7.79 -2.28
CA PHE A 238 -0.23 8.29 -3.33
C PHE A 238 0.38 8.29 -4.74
N ALA A 239 1.70 8.14 -4.87
CA ALA A 239 2.38 8.14 -6.17
C ALA A 239 3.67 7.31 -6.16
N GLY A 240 4.26 7.10 -7.33
CA GLY A 240 5.53 6.39 -7.47
C GLY A 240 6.01 6.31 -8.91
N SER A 241 7.20 5.72 -9.07
CA SER A 241 7.83 5.44 -10.36
C SER A 241 8.46 4.04 -10.35
N SER A 242 9.19 3.70 -11.42
CA SER A 242 10.02 2.49 -11.46
C SER A 242 11.16 2.47 -10.44
N ARG A 243 11.46 3.60 -9.77
CA ARG A 243 12.60 3.72 -8.86
C ARG A 243 12.23 4.13 -7.43
N ILE A 244 11.15 4.91 -7.27
CA ILE A 244 10.78 5.48 -5.97
C ILE A 244 9.29 5.31 -5.68
N THR A 245 8.92 5.45 -4.42
CA THR A 245 7.53 5.59 -3.97
C THR A 245 7.40 6.89 -3.19
N VAL A 246 6.26 7.57 -3.35
CA VAL A 246 5.99 8.90 -2.79
C VAL A 246 4.78 8.81 -1.86
N HIS A 247 4.94 9.39 -0.67
CA HIS A 247 4.00 9.37 0.44
C HIS A 247 3.78 10.75 1.04
#